data_AF-A0A1V8RVR8-F1
#
_entry.id   AF-A0A1V8RVR8-F1
#
_cell.length_a   1.000
_cell.length_b   1.000
_cell.length_c   1.000
_cell.angle_alpha   90.00
_cell.angle_beta   90.00
_cell.angle_gamma   90.00
#
_symmetry.space_group_name_H-M   'P 1'
#
loop_
_entity.id
_entity.type
_entity.pdbx_description
1 polymer ?
#
loop_
_entity_poly.entity_id
_entity_poly.type
_entity_poly.pdbx_seq_one_letter_code
_entity_poly.pdbx_strand_id
1 'polypeptide(L)'
;MKRIVALAECSSLAWLGLLAGLNLLFFMSFLVIALLAAGKAQAQTPACTGIDLATEMQKNDPAAFAKITAEAAKVPNGKGLSWKLEKAGQQPSFLFGTMHMTDPRVITLPPTAQKAFDGANTLVIETTGVLDKKAMMASLASDPELTMFTGKTTLPSLLSPKDAALVDKALEARGIPPASVARMKPWMLAAMLAVPECELARKSRGEPVLDISLAQQARAAGKTIEGVETVADQLRAMASLPLSFHVKGLVQTLELGDRVNDLNETMIALYRQGEIGMIWPFLRAAVPEEPGDGDGYAAFEETMVTSRNKAMAEHALPILGQGNVFMAVGALHLPGAEGLVEDFRKAGYTVTMAD
;
A
#
# COMPACT_ATOMS: atom_id res chain seq x y z
N MET A 1 -23.78 -60.10 -48.27
CA MET A 1 -23.95 -58.71 -47.79
C MET A 1 -24.55 -58.61 -46.38
N LYS A 2 -25.67 -59.27 -46.03
CA LYS A 2 -26.31 -59.13 -44.70
C LYS A 2 -25.43 -59.45 -43.47
N ARG A 3 -24.52 -60.44 -43.54
CA ARG A 3 -23.62 -60.79 -42.41
C ARG A 3 -22.49 -59.77 -42.17
N ILE A 4 -22.04 -59.06 -43.20
CA ILE A 4 -20.96 -58.08 -43.09
C ILE A 4 -21.48 -56.79 -42.42
N VAL A 5 -22.72 -56.41 -42.72
CA VAL A 5 -23.39 -55.26 -42.10
C VAL A 5 -23.64 -55.50 -40.60
N ALA A 6 -24.07 -56.70 -40.21
CA ALA A 6 -24.31 -57.05 -38.81
C ALA A 6 -23.02 -57.04 -37.95
N LEU A 7 -21.88 -57.45 -38.51
CA LEU A 7 -20.58 -57.38 -37.83
C LEU A 7 -20.08 -55.93 -37.67
N ALA A 8 -20.31 -55.08 -38.68
CA ALA A 8 -19.97 -53.66 -38.61
C ALA A 8 -20.80 -52.92 -37.56
N GLU A 9 -22.11 -53.18 -37.47
CA GLU A 9 -23.00 -52.62 -36.45
C GLU A 9 -22.64 -53.06 -35.02
N CYS A 10 -22.24 -54.33 -34.85
CA CYS A 10 -21.84 -54.83 -33.54
C CYS A 10 -20.51 -54.20 -33.08
N SER A 11 -19.59 -53.95 -34.01
CA SER A 11 -18.32 -53.27 -33.73
C SER A 11 -18.50 -51.78 -33.43
N SER A 12 -19.41 -51.09 -34.13
CA SER A 12 -19.65 -49.65 -33.91
C SER A 12 -20.30 -49.37 -32.56
N LEU A 13 -21.22 -50.22 -32.10
CA LEU A 13 -21.79 -50.14 -30.75
C LEU A 13 -20.74 -50.34 -29.65
N ALA A 14 -19.80 -51.27 -29.85
CA ALA A 14 -18.69 -51.49 -28.92
C ALA A 14 -17.74 -50.26 -28.86
N TRP A 15 -17.42 -49.66 -30.00
CA TRP A 15 -16.60 -48.44 -30.06
C TRP A 15 -17.30 -47.22 -29.46
N LEU A 16 -18.60 -47.06 -29.69
CA LEU A 16 -19.40 -46.00 -29.06
C LEU A 16 -19.48 -46.17 -27.54
N GLY A 17 -19.63 -47.40 -27.05
CA GLY A 17 -19.57 -47.72 -25.62
C GLY A 17 -18.21 -47.40 -25.00
N LEU A 18 -17.12 -47.72 -25.69
CA LEU A 18 -15.76 -47.39 -25.25
C LEU A 18 -15.53 -45.87 -25.20
N LEU A 19 -15.96 -45.13 -26.22
CA LEU A 19 -15.88 -43.67 -26.26
C LEU A 19 -16.71 -43.03 -25.15
N ALA A 20 -17.92 -43.51 -24.88
CA ALA A 20 -18.75 -43.03 -23.77
C ALA A 20 -18.07 -43.28 -22.42
N GLY A 21 -17.48 -44.48 -22.23
CA GLY A 21 -16.72 -44.83 -21.02
C GLY A 21 -15.48 -43.93 -20.81
N LEU A 22 -14.73 -43.65 -21.87
CA LEU A 22 -13.57 -42.74 -21.84
C LEU A 22 -13.96 -41.31 -21.47
N ASN A 23 -15.06 -40.79 -22.03
CA ASN A 23 -15.56 -39.45 -21.70
C ASN A 23 -16.06 -39.35 -20.25
N LEU A 24 -16.73 -40.40 -19.75
CA LEU A 24 -17.15 -40.47 -18.34
C LEU A 24 -15.95 -40.52 -17.39
N LEU A 25 -14.93 -41.30 -17.71
CA LEU A 25 -13.67 -41.34 -16.95
C LEU A 25 -12.97 -39.97 -16.94
N PHE A 26 -12.90 -39.31 -18.10
CA PHE A 26 -12.34 -37.96 -18.19
C PHE A 26 -13.12 -36.96 -17.34
N PHE A 27 -14.45 -36.95 -17.45
CA PHE A 27 -15.33 -36.07 -16.66
C PHE A 27 -15.17 -36.32 -15.15
N MET A 28 -15.16 -37.58 -14.71
CA MET A 28 -14.95 -37.92 -13.30
C MET A 28 -13.56 -37.51 -12.81
N SER A 29 -12.52 -37.70 -13.62
CA SER A 29 -11.16 -37.25 -13.29
C SER A 29 -11.08 -35.73 -13.15
N PHE A 30 -11.74 -35.00 -14.06
CA PHE A 30 -11.85 -33.54 -14.01
C PHE A 30 -12.60 -33.09 -12.76
N LEU A 31 -13.70 -33.77 -12.41
CA LEU A 31 -14.48 -33.45 -11.22
C LEU A 31 -13.69 -33.68 -9.93
N VAL A 32 -12.92 -34.77 -9.85
CA VAL A 32 -12.04 -35.07 -8.71
C VAL A 32 -10.93 -34.01 -8.61
N ILE A 33 -10.29 -33.64 -9.72
CA ILE A 33 -9.28 -32.57 -9.74
C ILE A 33 -9.90 -31.23 -9.33
N ALA A 34 -11.09 -30.90 -9.82
CA ALA A 34 -11.80 -29.67 -9.49
C ALA A 34 -12.21 -29.64 -8.01
N LEU A 35 -12.65 -30.75 -7.43
CA LEU A 35 -12.97 -30.88 -6.00
C LEU A 35 -11.71 -30.78 -5.12
N LEU A 36 -10.61 -31.41 -5.53
CA LEU A 36 -9.32 -31.30 -4.84
C LEU A 36 -8.73 -29.87 -4.94
N ALA A 37 -8.95 -29.17 -6.06
CA ALA A 37 -8.57 -27.77 -6.24
C ALA A 37 -9.47 -26.83 -5.41
N ALA A 38 -10.78 -27.09 -5.35
CA ALA A 38 -11.73 -26.32 -4.56
C ALA A 38 -11.49 -26.48 -3.05
N GLY A 39 -11.09 -27.67 -2.57
CA GLY A 39 -10.73 -27.90 -1.17
C GLY A 39 -9.49 -27.12 -0.70
N LYS A 40 -8.62 -26.68 -1.62
CA LYS A 40 -7.48 -25.80 -1.31
C LYS A 40 -7.84 -24.31 -1.28
N ALA A 41 -9.04 -23.92 -1.74
CA ALA A 41 -9.47 -22.52 -1.80
C ALA A 41 -9.99 -21.97 -0.46
N GLN A 42 -10.13 -22.83 0.57
CA GLN A 42 -10.37 -22.43 1.96
C GLN A 42 -9.07 -22.43 2.77
N ALA A 43 -8.02 -21.82 2.23
CA ALA A 43 -6.93 -21.37 3.09
C ALA A 43 -7.46 -20.22 3.96
N GLN A 44 -7.45 -20.40 5.28
CA GLN A 44 -7.66 -19.28 6.21
C GLN A 44 -6.69 -18.16 5.82
N THR A 45 -7.15 -16.91 5.87
CA THR A 45 -6.26 -15.74 5.67
C THR A 45 -5.03 -15.93 6.54
N PRO A 46 -3.80 -15.91 5.98
CA PRO A 46 -2.60 -15.91 6.79
C PRO A 46 -2.73 -14.78 7.81
N ALA A 47 -2.61 -15.10 9.10
CA ALA A 47 -2.57 -14.06 10.10
C ALA A 47 -1.38 -13.15 9.81
N CYS A 48 -1.53 -11.83 9.97
CA CYS A 48 -0.36 -10.96 10.00
C CYS A 48 0.43 -11.35 11.25
N THR A 49 1.57 -12.00 11.07
CA THR A 49 2.48 -12.39 12.14
C THR A 49 3.55 -11.31 12.24
N GLY A 50 3.54 -10.51 13.30
CA GLY A 50 4.59 -9.53 13.57
C GLY A 50 4.59 -9.18 15.04
N ILE A 51 5.74 -8.77 15.55
CA ILE A 51 5.88 -8.20 16.89
C ILE A 51 6.05 -6.69 16.80
N ASP A 52 5.48 -5.97 17.75
CA ASP A 52 5.74 -4.55 17.92
C ASP A 52 7.17 -4.36 18.46
N LEU A 53 8.08 -4.01 17.55
CA LEU A 53 9.49 -3.79 17.82
C LEU A 53 9.71 -2.53 18.68
N ALA A 54 8.79 -1.57 18.70
CA ALA A 54 8.91 -0.42 19.59
C ALA A 54 8.72 -0.87 21.05
N THR A 55 7.70 -1.70 21.31
CA THR A 55 7.49 -2.33 22.62
C THR A 55 8.66 -3.26 22.99
N GLU A 56 9.17 -4.05 22.04
CA GLU A 56 10.34 -4.89 22.30
C GLU A 56 11.58 -4.06 22.63
N MET A 57 11.86 -3.01 21.86
CA MET A 57 12.99 -2.11 22.09
C MET A 57 12.88 -1.41 23.44
N GLN A 58 11.70 -0.96 23.85
CA GLN A 58 11.49 -0.38 25.17
C GLN A 58 11.94 -1.33 26.30
N LYS A 59 11.75 -2.64 26.11
CA LYS A 59 12.12 -3.67 27.08
C LYS A 59 13.61 -4.03 27.01
N ASN A 60 14.15 -4.21 25.80
CA ASN A 60 15.47 -4.78 25.58
C ASN A 60 16.58 -3.71 25.45
N ASP A 61 16.24 -2.52 24.96
CA ASP A 61 17.14 -1.35 24.85
C ASP A 61 16.39 -0.05 25.19
N PRO A 62 16.09 0.20 26.48
CA PRO A 62 15.36 1.38 26.92
C PRO A 62 16.09 2.69 26.61
N ALA A 63 17.41 2.67 26.46
CA ALA A 63 18.20 3.85 26.14
C ALA A 63 17.98 4.27 24.68
N ALA A 64 18.01 3.32 23.73
CA ALA A 64 17.66 3.58 22.33
C ALA A 64 16.21 4.06 22.20
N PHE A 65 15.27 3.39 22.88
CA PHE A 65 13.86 3.79 22.87
C PHE A 65 13.65 5.22 23.41
N ALA A 66 14.32 5.59 24.51
CA ALA A 66 14.26 6.93 25.07
C ALA A 66 14.81 7.99 24.11
N LYS A 67 15.88 7.68 23.36
CA LYS A 67 16.42 8.59 22.34
C LYS A 67 15.41 8.84 21.22
N ILE A 68 14.80 7.78 20.68
CA ILE A 68 13.77 7.86 19.63
C ILE A 68 12.59 8.68 20.12
N THR A 69 12.11 8.41 21.35
CA THR A 69 10.97 9.13 21.93
C THR A 69 11.28 10.61 22.16
N ALA A 70 12.50 10.94 22.60
CA ALA A 70 12.94 12.33 22.78
C ALA A 70 13.08 13.09 21.44
N GLU A 71 13.40 12.39 20.36
CA GLU A 71 13.40 12.95 19.01
C GLU A 71 11.98 13.17 18.50
N ALA A 72 11.11 12.15 18.61
CA ALA A 72 9.70 12.21 18.23
C ALA A 72 8.95 13.34 18.97
N ALA A 73 9.25 13.57 20.24
CA ALA A 73 8.66 14.65 21.04
C ALA A 73 8.96 16.07 20.51
N LYS A 74 9.99 16.23 19.67
CA LYS A 74 10.32 17.51 19.03
C LYS A 74 9.57 17.74 17.73
N VAL A 75 8.91 16.73 17.18
CA VAL A 75 8.15 16.83 15.93
C VAL A 75 6.84 17.57 16.20
N PRO A 76 6.63 18.79 15.64
CA PRO A 76 5.36 19.50 15.79
C PRO A 76 4.20 18.65 15.30
N ASN A 77 3.10 18.62 16.06
CA ASN A 77 1.92 17.83 15.70
C ASN A 77 2.22 16.33 15.48
N GLY A 78 3.28 15.81 16.11
CA GLY A 78 3.68 14.40 16.02
C GLY A 78 2.69 13.41 16.65
N LYS A 79 1.64 13.92 17.32
CA LYS A 79 0.60 13.13 17.96
C LYS A 79 -0.78 13.44 17.38
N GLY A 80 -1.59 12.40 17.22
CA GLY A 80 -2.98 12.48 16.79
C GLY A 80 -3.17 12.25 15.29
N LEU A 81 -4.33 11.71 14.94
CA LEU A 81 -4.70 11.39 13.55
C LEU A 81 -5.72 12.36 12.96
N SER A 82 -6.43 13.11 13.80
CA SER A 82 -7.61 13.87 13.40
C SER A 82 -7.47 15.31 13.86
N TRP A 83 -7.75 16.24 12.95
CA TRP A 83 -7.57 17.67 13.14
C TRP A 83 -8.79 18.41 12.61
N LYS A 84 -9.31 19.34 13.40
CA LYS A 84 -10.37 20.26 13.00
C LYS A 84 -9.76 21.55 12.46
N LEU A 85 -10.25 22.02 11.32
CA LEU A 85 -9.81 23.21 10.62
C LEU A 85 -10.95 24.23 10.64
N GLU A 86 -10.71 25.39 11.24
CA GLU A 86 -11.70 26.45 11.39
C GLU A 86 -11.20 27.77 10.81
N LYS A 87 -12.08 28.47 10.09
CA LYS A 87 -11.83 29.82 9.57
C LYS A 87 -13.13 30.62 9.61
N ALA A 88 -13.03 31.90 9.99
CA ALA A 88 -14.20 32.74 10.19
C ALA A 88 -15.05 32.81 8.91
N GLY A 89 -16.37 32.59 9.05
CA GLY A 89 -17.32 32.61 7.93
C GLY A 89 -17.39 31.31 7.12
N GLN A 90 -16.68 30.25 7.52
CA GLN A 90 -16.72 28.93 6.88
C GLN A 90 -17.25 27.87 7.86
N GLN A 91 -17.92 26.85 7.33
CA GLN A 91 -18.19 25.65 8.13
C GLN A 91 -16.87 24.91 8.40
N PRO A 92 -16.68 24.33 9.59
CA PRO A 92 -15.47 23.59 9.91
C PRO A 92 -15.19 22.48 8.90
N SER A 93 -13.91 22.29 8.60
CA SER A 93 -13.40 21.17 7.83
C SER A 93 -12.56 20.28 8.76
N PHE A 94 -12.23 19.07 8.32
CA PHE A 94 -11.46 18.10 9.08
C PHE A 94 -10.35 17.51 8.22
N LEU A 95 -9.19 17.27 8.83
CA LEU A 95 -8.05 16.56 8.25
C LEU A 95 -7.84 15.28 9.05
N PHE A 96 -7.81 14.14 8.37
CA PHE A 96 -7.61 12.83 8.95
C PHE A 96 -6.43 12.11 8.31
N GLY A 97 -5.55 11.54 9.13
CA GLY A 97 -4.41 10.74 8.71
C GLY A 97 -4.82 9.28 8.48
N THR A 98 -4.77 8.81 7.23
CA THR A 98 -5.03 7.41 6.86
C THR A 98 -3.75 6.56 6.88
N MET A 99 -3.93 5.25 6.87
CA MET A 99 -2.86 4.28 6.63
C MET A 99 -3.29 3.38 5.47
N HIS A 100 -2.47 3.27 4.41
CA HIS A 100 -2.81 2.55 3.18
C HIS A 100 -2.69 1.01 3.32
N MET A 101 -3.30 0.46 4.37
CA MET A 101 -3.35 -0.96 4.68
C MET A 101 -4.78 -1.45 4.77
N THR A 102 -4.96 -2.74 4.55
CA THR A 102 -6.25 -3.44 4.68
C THR A 102 -6.48 -3.99 6.09
N ASP A 103 -5.58 -3.67 7.03
CA ASP A 103 -5.67 -4.17 8.39
C ASP A 103 -6.92 -3.66 9.12
N PRO A 104 -7.73 -4.56 9.71
CA PRO A 104 -9.00 -4.19 10.36
C PRO A 104 -8.84 -3.13 11.45
N ARG A 105 -7.65 -3.01 12.05
CA ARG A 105 -7.35 -2.05 13.11
C ARG A 105 -7.16 -0.62 12.60
N VAL A 106 -7.01 -0.39 11.29
CA VAL A 106 -6.74 0.93 10.69
C VAL A 106 -7.71 1.33 9.59
N ILE A 107 -8.68 0.46 9.24
CA ILE A 107 -9.70 0.73 8.20
C ILE A 107 -11.02 1.28 8.74
N THR A 108 -11.09 1.61 10.03
CA THR A 108 -12.30 2.17 10.66
C THR A 108 -11.97 3.54 11.23
N LEU A 109 -12.79 4.53 10.88
CA LEU A 109 -12.67 5.85 11.50
C LEU A 109 -13.05 5.78 12.99
N PRO A 110 -12.29 6.45 13.88
CA PRO A 110 -12.75 6.71 15.24
C PRO A 110 -14.09 7.45 15.23
N PRO A 111 -14.95 7.31 16.25
CA PRO A 111 -16.29 7.89 16.27
C PRO A 111 -16.34 9.39 15.96
N THR A 112 -15.38 10.16 16.47
CA THR A 112 -15.26 11.61 16.22
C THR A 112 -15.01 11.90 14.73
N ALA A 113 -14.05 11.19 14.12
CA ALA A 113 -13.74 11.31 12.70
C ALA A 113 -14.89 10.81 11.82
N GLN A 114 -15.58 9.74 12.21
CA GLN A 114 -16.75 9.24 11.49
C GLN A 114 -17.85 10.28 11.44
N LYS A 115 -18.17 10.93 12.58
CA LYS A 115 -19.16 12.01 12.63
C LYS A 115 -18.78 13.20 11.75
N ALA A 116 -17.50 13.55 11.71
CA ALA A 116 -16.99 14.60 10.82
C ALA A 116 -17.15 14.23 9.34
N PHE A 117 -16.80 12.99 8.98
CA PHE A 117 -16.99 12.47 7.62
C PHE A 117 -18.46 12.45 7.21
N ASP A 118 -19.35 11.98 8.10
CA ASP A 118 -20.79 11.91 7.85
C ASP A 118 -21.39 13.31 7.61
N GLY A 119 -20.94 14.31 8.36
CA GLY A 119 -21.38 15.71 8.25
C GLY A 119 -20.81 16.49 7.05
N ALA A 120 -19.69 16.05 6.48
CA ALA A 120 -19.02 16.75 5.39
C ALA A 120 -19.79 16.66 4.05
N ASN A 121 -19.72 17.70 3.23
CA ASN A 121 -20.27 17.69 1.87
C ASN A 121 -19.26 17.20 0.83
N THR A 122 -17.98 17.39 1.12
CA THR A 122 -16.87 17.06 0.22
C THR A 122 -15.87 16.16 0.93
N LEU A 123 -15.51 15.06 0.28
CA LEU A 123 -14.36 14.24 0.63
C LEU A 123 -13.17 14.67 -0.23
N VAL A 124 -12.05 15.02 0.41
CA VAL A 124 -10.76 15.19 -0.27
C VAL A 124 -9.89 13.99 0.06
N ILE A 125 -9.33 13.35 -0.96
CA ILE A 125 -8.34 12.26 -0.82
C ILE A 125 -7.06 12.61 -1.57
N GLU A 126 -5.98 11.84 -1.38
CA GLU A 126 -4.73 12.08 -2.13
C GLU A 126 -4.98 12.00 -3.64
N THR A 127 -5.62 10.94 -4.12
CA THR A 127 -5.92 10.83 -5.55
C THR A 127 -7.25 10.12 -5.81
N THR A 128 -8.06 10.69 -6.70
CA THR A 128 -9.30 10.07 -7.16
C THR A 128 -9.05 8.87 -8.07
N GLY A 129 -7.82 8.67 -8.54
CA GLY A 129 -7.43 7.51 -9.35
C GLY A 129 -7.68 6.16 -8.65
N VAL A 130 -7.73 6.14 -7.32
CA VAL A 130 -8.05 4.91 -6.54
C VAL A 130 -9.48 4.40 -6.80
N LEU A 131 -10.38 5.27 -7.28
CA LEU A 131 -11.76 4.93 -7.60
C LEU A 131 -11.94 4.35 -9.00
N ASP A 132 -10.93 4.47 -9.86
CA ASP A 132 -10.99 4.04 -11.25
C ASP A 132 -9.69 3.30 -11.63
N LYS A 133 -9.75 1.97 -11.55
CA LYS A 133 -8.66 1.09 -11.97
C LYS A 133 -8.23 1.33 -13.42
N LYS A 134 -9.15 1.72 -14.31
CA LYS A 134 -8.82 2.01 -15.71
C LYS A 134 -8.04 3.31 -15.81
N ALA A 135 -8.43 4.34 -15.07
CA ALA A 135 -7.68 5.59 -15.00
C ALA A 135 -6.28 5.35 -14.42
N MET A 136 -6.15 4.58 -13.33
CA MET A 136 -4.86 4.21 -12.75
C MET A 136 -3.96 3.46 -13.76
N MET A 137 -4.50 2.46 -14.46
CA MET A 137 -3.76 1.73 -15.50
C MET A 137 -3.39 2.63 -16.69
N ALA A 138 -4.26 3.57 -17.06
CA ALA A 138 -3.97 4.56 -18.09
C ALA A 138 -2.83 5.51 -17.67
N SER A 139 -2.81 5.97 -16.41
CA SER A 139 -1.71 6.76 -15.86
C SER A 139 -0.38 5.99 -15.92
N LEU A 140 -0.38 4.72 -15.51
CA LEU A 140 0.79 3.84 -15.62
C LEU A 140 1.27 3.65 -17.06
N ALA A 141 0.34 3.55 -18.01
CA ALA A 141 0.65 3.39 -19.43
C ALA A 141 1.10 4.68 -20.12
N SER A 142 0.71 5.85 -19.59
CA SER A 142 1.02 7.16 -20.17
C SER A 142 2.50 7.53 -20.08
N ASP A 143 3.19 7.03 -19.05
CA ASP A 143 4.61 7.23 -18.83
C ASP A 143 5.23 5.93 -18.26
N PRO A 144 5.44 4.91 -19.12
CA PRO A 144 5.91 3.60 -18.68
C PRO A 144 7.31 3.67 -18.05
N GLU A 145 8.09 4.70 -18.37
CA GLU A 145 9.40 4.94 -17.76
C GLU A 145 9.29 5.19 -16.25
N LEU A 146 8.15 5.58 -15.70
CA LEU A 146 8.03 5.78 -14.25
C LEU A 146 8.14 4.47 -13.46
N THR A 147 7.73 3.35 -14.06
CA THR A 147 7.63 2.04 -13.38
C THR A 147 8.48 0.94 -14.01
N MET A 148 8.85 1.09 -15.29
CA MET A 148 9.58 0.11 -16.08
C MET A 148 10.80 0.75 -16.76
N PHE A 149 11.81 -0.04 -17.07
CA PHE A 149 12.89 0.33 -17.99
C PHE A 149 12.46 0.06 -19.44
N THR A 150 12.41 1.09 -20.28
CA THR A 150 12.16 0.99 -21.73
C THR A 150 13.44 0.88 -22.56
N GLY A 151 14.59 1.25 -21.97
CA GLY A 151 15.91 1.19 -22.60
C GLY A 151 16.56 -0.19 -22.60
N LYS A 152 17.90 -0.26 -22.58
CA LYS A 152 18.66 -1.53 -22.48
C LYS A 152 18.88 -2.00 -21.04
N THR A 153 18.76 -1.09 -20.07
CA THR A 153 18.90 -1.40 -18.64
C THR A 153 17.83 -2.38 -18.19
N THR A 154 18.23 -3.31 -17.35
CA THR A 154 17.34 -4.30 -16.71
C THR A 154 17.63 -4.34 -15.22
N LEU A 155 16.68 -4.79 -14.42
CA LEU A 155 16.92 -4.97 -12.99
C LEU A 155 18.16 -5.85 -12.72
N PRO A 156 18.34 -7.04 -13.34
CA PRO A 156 19.53 -7.87 -13.11
C PRO A 156 20.84 -7.18 -13.46
N SER A 157 20.87 -6.29 -14.45
CA SER A 157 22.08 -5.56 -14.85
C SER A 157 22.56 -4.53 -13.82
N LEU A 158 21.74 -4.22 -12.82
CA LEU A 158 22.04 -3.26 -11.75
C LEU A 158 22.47 -3.92 -10.43
N LEU A 159 22.36 -5.25 -10.35
CA LEU A 159 22.58 -6.00 -9.11
C LEU A 159 23.98 -6.60 -9.09
N SER A 160 24.60 -6.62 -7.90
CA SER A 160 25.76 -7.45 -7.67
C SER A 160 25.35 -8.95 -7.70
N PRO A 161 26.29 -9.90 -7.89
CA PRO A 161 25.96 -11.32 -7.82
C PRO A 161 25.30 -11.74 -6.51
N LYS A 162 25.68 -11.11 -5.38
CA LYS A 162 25.06 -11.34 -4.07
C LYS A 162 23.59 -10.88 -4.07
N ASP A 163 23.34 -9.66 -4.55
CA ASP A 163 22.01 -9.06 -4.52
C ASP A 163 21.06 -9.74 -5.52
N ALA A 164 21.57 -10.16 -6.68
CA ALA A 164 20.82 -10.97 -7.64
C ALA A 164 20.31 -12.26 -7.00
N ALA A 165 21.16 -12.97 -6.23
CA ALA A 165 20.75 -14.19 -5.53
C ALA A 165 19.69 -13.92 -4.45
N LEU A 166 19.75 -12.77 -3.75
CA LEU A 166 18.71 -12.35 -2.80
C LEU A 166 17.38 -12.10 -3.50
N VAL A 167 17.42 -11.37 -4.63
CA VAL A 167 16.23 -11.08 -5.44
C VAL A 167 15.62 -12.36 -5.97
N ASP A 168 16.41 -13.26 -6.57
CA ASP A 168 15.93 -14.51 -7.14
C ASP A 168 15.25 -15.39 -6.06
N LYS A 169 15.86 -15.51 -4.88
CA LYS A 169 15.27 -16.26 -3.75
C LYS A 169 13.93 -15.67 -3.31
N ALA A 170 13.83 -14.34 -3.22
CA ALA A 170 12.60 -13.67 -2.81
C ALA A 170 11.49 -13.80 -3.85
N LEU A 171 11.85 -13.73 -5.14
CA LEU A 171 10.93 -13.97 -6.25
C LEU A 171 10.43 -15.42 -6.26
N GLU A 172 11.31 -16.39 -6.04
CA GLU A 172 10.96 -17.81 -5.93
C GLU A 172 9.98 -18.06 -4.77
N ALA A 173 10.24 -17.49 -3.59
CA ALA A 173 9.34 -17.61 -2.44
C ALA A 173 7.93 -17.07 -2.70
N ARG A 174 7.80 -16.06 -3.59
CA ARG A 174 6.52 -15.48 -4.00
C ARG A 174 5.94 -16.10 -5.28
N GLY A 175 6.62 -17.10 -5.88
CA GLY A 175 6.21 -17.73 -7.13
C GLY A 175 6.27 -16.80 -8.34
N ILE A 176 7.13 -15.76 -8.31
CA ILE A 176 7.25 -14.76 -9.36
C ILE A 176 8.42 -15.13 -10.29
N PRO A 177 8.20 -15.35 -11.59
CA PRO A 177 9.30 -15.62 -12.52
C PRO A 177 10.23 -14.40 -12.67
N PRO A 178 11.57 -14.53 -12.57
CA PRO A 178 12.49 -13.40 -12.73
C PRO A 178 12.30 -12.64 -14.06
N ALA A 179 12.00 -13.36 -15.13
CA ALA A 179 11.74 -12.77 -16.44
C ALA A 179 10.53 -11.80 -16.46
N SER A 180 9.51 -12.00 -15.62
CA SER A 180 8.33 -11.13 -15.60
C SER A 180 8.59 -9.77 -14.94
N VAL A 181 9.65 -9.66 -14.14
CA VAL A 181 10.04 -8.44 -13.42
C VAL A 181 11.37 -7.85 -13.90
N ALA A 182 12.05 -8.47 -14.87
CA ALA A 182 13.37 -8.05 -15.35
C ALA A 182 13.42 -6.59 -15.85
N ARG A 183 12.29 -6.07 -16.33
CA ARG A 183 12.14 -4.68 -16.78
C ARG A 183 11.53 -3.75 -15.74
N MET A 184 11.10 -4.26 -14.60
CA MET A 184 10.51 -3.46 -13.53
C MET A 184 11.60 -2.63 -12.84
N LYS A 185 11.28 -1.37 -12.49
CA LYS A 185 12.20 -0.54 -11.70
C LYS A 185 12.37 -1.13 -10.28
N PRO A 186 13.55 -1.00 -9.64
CA PRO A 186 13.81 -1.66 -8.36
C PRO A 186 12.83 -1.26 -7.25
N TRP A 187 12.39 -0.01 -7.20
CA TRP A 187 11.46 0.48 -6.19
C TRP A 187 10.06 -0.17 -6.29
N MET A 188 9.61 -0.50 -7.51
CA MET A 188 8.33 -1.21 -7.72
C MET A 188 8.42 -2.62 -7.15
N LEU A 189 9.55 -3.29 -7.37
CA LEU A 189 9.78 -4.61 -6.81
C LEU A 189 9.92 -4.55 -5.28
N ALA A 190 10.63 -3.55 -4.75
CA ALA A 190 10.75 -3.33 -3.31
C ALA A 190 9.37 -3.12 -2.67
N ALA A 191 8.54 -2.24 -3.24
CA ALA A 191 7.18 -1.98 -2.78
C ALA A 191 6.30 -3.25 -2.82
N MET A 192 6.44 -4.09 -3.85
CA MET A 192 5.70 -5.35 -3.95
C MET A 192 6.15 -6.37 -2.88
N LEU A 193 7.46 -6.50 -2.65
CA LEU A 193 8.02 -7.47 -1.71
C LEU A 193 7.88 -7.04 -0.25
N ALA A 194 7.78 -5.73 0.01
CA ALA A 194 7.57 -5.16 1.34
C ALA A 194 6.16 -5.42 1.92
N VAL A 195 5.20 -5.88 1.10
CA VAL A 195 3.84 -6.17 1.55
C VAL A 195 3.79 -7.52 2.28
N PRO A 196 3.34 -7.56 3.55
CA PRO A 196 3.11 -8.82 4.26
C PRO A 196 2.16 -9.77 3.51
N GLU A 197 2.35 -11.09 3.64
CA GLU A 197 1.50 -12.09 2.98
C GLU A 197 0.02 -11.96 3.36
N CYS A 198 -0.26 -11.63 4.62
CA CYS A 198 -1.62 -11.39 5.09
C CYS A 198 -2.30 -10.21 4.36
N GLU A 199 -1.55 -9.13 4.10
CA GLU A 199 -2.04 -7.95 3.38
C GLU A 199 -2.25 -8.27 1.90
N LEU A 200 -1.38 -9.08 1.29
CA LEU A 200 -1.61 -9.59 -0.06
C LEU A 200 -2.88 -10.45 -0.13
N ALA A 201 -3.09 -11.32 0.85
CA ALA A 201 -4.28 -12.17 0.92
C ALA A 201 -5.56 -11.34 1.05
N ARG A 202 -5.59 -10.33 1.93
CA ARG A 202 -6.71 -9.38 2.07
C ARG A 202 -6.98 -8.60 0.77
N LYS A 203 -5.94 -8.03 0.16
CA LYS A 203 -6.03 -7.33 -1.13
C LYS A 203 -6.57 -8.25 -2.24
N SER A 204 -6.15 -9.52 -2.28
CA SER A 204 -6.62 -10.49 -3.27
C SER A 204 -8.12 -10.80 -3.17
N ARG A 205 -8.70 -10.67 -1.97
CA ARG A 205 -10.15 -10.77 -1.74
C ARG A 205 -10.91 -9.48 -2.05
N GLY A 206 -10.21 -8.41 -2.40
CA GLY A 206 -10.79 -7.11 -2.70
C GLY A 206 -11.14 -6.28 -1.47
N GLU A 207 -10.54 -6.57 -0.31
CA GLU A 207 -10.69 -5.73 0.88
C GLU A 207 -10.09 -4.33 0.63
N PRO A 208 -10.86 -3.24 0.79
CA PRO A 208 -10.37 -1.90 0.51
C PRO A 208 -9.54 -1.35 1.68
N VAL A 209 -8.54 -0.52 1.37
CA VAL A 209 -7.93 0.39 2.36
C VAL A 209 -8.92 1.49 2.75
N LEU A 210 -8.68 2.18 3.86
CA LEU A 210 -9.57 3.22 4.37
C LEU A 210 -9.90 4.29 3.32
N ASP A 211 -8.90 4.75 2.55
CA ASP A 211 -9.06 5.78 1.53
C ASP A 211 -10.13 5.39 0.48
N ILE A 212 -10.06 4.15 0.01
CA ILE A 212 -11.02 3.60 -0.97
C ILE A 212 -12.39 3.43 -0.32
N SER A 213 -12.44 2.94 0.93
CA SER A 213 -13.70 2.77 1.66
C SER A 213 -14.42 4.11 1.84
N LEU A 214 -13.72 5.16 2.26
CA LEU A 214 -14.28 6.51 2.41
C LEU A 214 -14.78 7.05 1.07
N ALA A 215 -14.00 6.86 0.00
CA ALA A 215 -14.38 7.33 -1.32
C ALA A 215 -15.61 6.60 -1.88
N GLN A 216 -15.75 5.30 -1.62
CA GLN A 216 -16.94 4.52 -1.96
C GLN A 216 -18.16 4.99 -1.16
N GLN A 217 -18.02 5.20 0.15
CA GLN A 217 -19.07 5.71 1.03
C GLN A 217 -19.51 7.12 0.64
N ALA A 218 -18.56 8.02 0.34
CA ALA A 218 -18.81 9.37 -0.11
C ALA A 218 -19.61 9.39 -1.42
N ARG A 219 -19.23 8.54 -2.39
CA ARG A 219 -19.95 8.38 -3.65
C ARG A 219 -21.38 7.88 -3.42
N ALA A 220 -21.56 6.89 -2.56
CA ALA A 220 -22.88 6.35 -2.23
C ALA A 220 -23.77 7.39 -1.51
N ALA A 221 -23.16 8.27 -0.72
CA ALA A 221 -23.84 9.36 -0.01
C ALA A 221 -24.04 10.63 -0.86
N GLY A 222 -23.60 10.64 -2.13
CA GLY A 222 -23.71 11.81 -3.00
C GLY A 222 -22.81 12.98 -2.64
N LYS A 223 -21.74 12.74 -1.87
CA LYS A 223 -20.72 13.76 -1.54
C LYS A 223 -19.85 14.04 -2.77
N THR A 224 -19.35 15.26 -2.88
CA THR A 224 -18.30 15.60 -3.86
C THR A 224 -17.00 14.90 -3.45
N ILE A 225 -16.27 14.34 -4.41
CA ILE A 225 -14.96 13.71 -4.15
C ILE A 225 -13.91 14.42 -4.99
N GLU A 226 -12.91 14.97 -4.31
CA GLU A 226 -11.79 15.68 -4.91
C GLU A 226 -10.45 14.99 -4.58
N GLY A 227 -9.45 15.22 -5.44
CA GLY A 227 -8.09 14.73 -5.26
C GLY A 227 -7.11 15.90 -5.15
N VAL A 228 -6.16 15.83 -4.22
CA VAL A 228 -5.09 16.85 -4.11
C VAL A 228 -3.84 16.52 -4.91
N GLU A 229 -3.78 15.31 -5.50
CA GLU A 229 -2.71 14.83 -6.37
C GLU A 229 -3.26 13.89 -7.46
N THR A 230 -2.44 13.66 -8.48
CA THR A 230 -2.67 12.58 -9.45
C THR A 230 -1.78 11.37 -9.14
N VAL A 231 -2.20 10.18 -9.59
CA VAL A 231 -1.36 8.96 -9.55
C VAL A 231 0.00 9.22 -10.22
N ALA A 232 0.03 9.98 -11.32
CA ALA A 232 1.26 10.28 -12.03
C ALA A 232 2.22 11.14 -11.20
N ASP A 233 1.72 12.06 -10.37
CA ASP A 233 2.56 12.90 -9.51
C ASP A 233 3.27 12.06 -8.45
N GLN A 234 2.55 11.12 -7.82
CA GLN A 234 3.13 10.20 -6.84
C GLN A 234 4.19 9.29 -7.47
N LEU A 235 3.92 8.76 -8.67
CA LEU A 235 4.88 7.94 -9.42
C LEU A 235 6.13 8.74 -9.83
N ARG A 236 5.96 9.99 -10.27
CA ARG A 236 7.08 10.88 -10.61
C ARG A 236 7.93 11.22 -9.39
N ALA A 237 7.32 11.50 -8.24
CA ALA A 237 8.04 11.75 -7.00
C ALA A 237 8.95 10.56 -6.66
N MET A 238 8.41 9.34 -6.63
CA MET A 238 9.19 8.13 -6.40
C MET A 238 10.27 7.89 -7.48
N ALA A 239 9.92 8.05 -8.76
CA ALA A 239 10.85 7.83 -9.87
C ALA A 239 11.97 8.88 -9.95
N SER A 240 11.82 10.03 -9.29
CA SER A 240 12.82 11.10 -9.24
C SER A 240 13.98 10.80 -8.29
N LEU A 241 13.78 9.90 -7.33
CA LEU A 241 14.85 9.44 -6.43
C LEU A 241 15.96 8.72 -7.23
N PRO A 242 17.23 8.83 -6.80
CA PRO A 242 18.34 8.21 -7.50
C PRO A 242 18.17 6.70 -7.70
N LEU A 243 18.57 6.18 -8.86
CA LEU A 243 18.46 4.74 -9.13
C LEU A 243 19.26 3.89 -8.12
N SER A 244 20.40 4.39 -7.64
CA SER A 244 21.17 3.74 -6.57
C SER A 244 20.37 3.62 -5.27
N PHE A 245 19.56 4.63 -4.93
CA PHE A 245 18.65 4.59 -3.79
C PHE A 245 17.59 3.50 -3.97
N HIS A 246 16.99 3.37 -5.16
CA HIS A 246 16.02 2.31 -5.44
C HIS A 246 16.62 0.90 -5.33
N VAL A 247 17.83 0.69 -5.85
CA VAL A 247 18.53 -0.60 -5.75
C VAL A 247 18.84 -0.93 -4.28
N LYS A 248 19.38 0.03 -3.53
CA LYS A 248 19.64 -0.14 -2.09
C LYS A 248 18.36 -0.47 -1.32
N GLY A 249 17.28 0.27 -1.54
CA GLY A 249 16.00 0.03 -0.89
C GLY A 249 15.42 -1.36 -1.19
N LEU A 250 15.59 -1.85 -2.42
CA LEU A 250 15.23 -3.24 -2.76
C LEU A 250 16.05 -4.23 -1.94
N VAL A 251 17.38 -4.10 -1.92
CA VAL A 251 18.25 -5.03 -1.17
C VAL A 251 17.93 -5.00 0.33
N GLN A 252 17.79 -3.82 0.93
CA GLN A 252 17.42 -3.67 2.34
C GLN A 252 16.06 -4.32 2.65
N THR A 253 15.07 -4.14 1.77
CA THR A 253 13.75 -4.80 1.92
C THR A 253 13.88 -6.32 1.95
N LEU A 254 14.79 -6.88 1.14
CA LEU A 254 15.03 -8.32 1.09
C LEU A 254 15.82 -8.83 2.29
N GLU A 255 16.81 -8.07 2.76
CA GLU A 255 17.60 -8.42 3.94
C GLU A 255 16.79 -8.37 5.24
N LEU A 256 15.70 -7.59 5.28
CA LEU A 256 14.74 -7.63 6.40
C LEU A 256 14.08 -9.01 6.56
N GLY A 257 13.80 -9.72 5.47
CA GLY A 257 13.08 -10.99 5.51
C GLY A 257 11.80 -10.88 6.34
N ASP A 258 11.61 -11.78 7.30
CA ASP A 258 10.42 -11.80 8.17
C ASP A 258 10.27 -10.54 9.04
N ARG A 259 11.36 -9.80 9.30
CA ARG A 259 11.30 -8.54 10.07
C ARG A 259 10.48 -7.47 9.36
N VAL A 260 10.19 -7.62 8.07
CA VAL A 260 9.24 -6.75 7.37
C VAL A 260 7.87 -6.77 8.05
N ASN A 261 7.44 -7.93 8.57
CA ASN A 261 6.16 -8.03 9.25
C ASN A 261 6.19 -7.34 10.61
N ASP A 262 7.31 -7.42 11.33
CA ASP A 262 7.51 -6.73 12.61
C ASP A 262 7.54 -5.21 12.44
N LEU A 263 8.18 -4.72 11.38
CA LEU A 263 8.13 -3.31 11.01
C LEU A 263 6.69 -2.88 10.72
N ASN A 264 5.96 -3.62 9.89
CA ASN A 264 4.55 -3.31 9.60
C ASN A 264 3.67 -3.32 10.87
N GLU A 265 3.86 -4.29 11.77
CA GLU A 265 3.13 -4.35 13.05
C GLU A 265 3.45 -3.13 13.92
N THR A 266 4.73 -2.76 14.01
CA THR A 266 5.16 -1.56 14.75
C THR A 266 4.53 -0.29 14.16
N MET A 267 4.47 -0.17 12.84
CA MET A 267 3.84 0.96 12.15
C MET A 267 2.34 1.04 12.44
N ILE A 268 1.63 -0.10 12.45
CA ILE A 268 0.21 -0.16 12.85
C ILE A 268 0.07 0.25 14.32
N ALA A 269 0.95 -0.23 15.20
CA ALA A 269 0.91 0.11 16.63
C ALA A 269 1.09 1.61 16.86
N LEU A 270 2.10 2.24 16.25
CA LEU A 270 2.34 3.69 16.32
C LEU A 270 1.18 4.49 15.74
N TYR A 271 0.66 4.09 14.58
CA TYR A 271 -0.51 4.72 13.97
C TYR A 271 -1.73 4.71 14.90
N ARG A 272 -2.05 3.55 15.49
CA ARG A 272 -3.19 3.41 16.41
C ARG A 272 -3.02 4.20 17.71
N GLN A 273 -1.80 4.44 18.14
CA GLN A 273 -1.48 5.29 19.28
C GLN A 273 -1.46 6.79 18.90
N GLY A 274 -1.56 7.10 17.60
CA GLY A 274 -1.43 8.44 17.07
C GLY A 274 0.00 8.98 17.12
N GLU A 275 1.02 8.16 17.41
CA GLU A 275 2.43 8.57 17.57
C GLU A 275 3.16 8.66 16.21
N ILE A 276 2.60 9.45 15.29
CA ILE A 276 3.08 9.53 13.90
C ILE A 276 4.49 10.14 13.83
N GLY A 277 4.80 11.11 14.70
CA GLY A 277 6.13 11.72 14.79
C GLY A 277 7.23 10.73 15.21
N MET A 278 6.87 9.54 15.72
CA MET A 278 7.82 8.49 16.10
C MET A 278 8.23 7.58 14.94
N ILE A 279 7.48 7.57 13.83
CA ILE A 279 7.70 6.66 12.71
C ILE A 279 9.10 6.81 12.11
N TRP A 280 9.51 8.02 11.71
CA TRP A 280 10.82 8.23 11.08
C TRP A 280 12.00 7.96 12.01
N PRO A 281 12.01 8.49 13.26
CA PRO A 281 13.05 8.13 14.24
C PRO A 281 13.13 6.62 14.48
N PHE A 282 11.98 5.93 14.55
CA PHE A 282 11.94 4.49 14.74
C PHE A 282 12.52 3.72 13.54
N LEU A 283 12.11 4.06 12.31
CA LEU A 283 12.60 3.40 11.09
C LEU A 283 14.12 3.52 10.96
N ARG A 284 14.68 4.72 11.20
CA ARG A 284 16.13 4.94 11.20
C ARG A 284 16.88 4.07 12.22
N ALA A 285 16.26 3.82 13.37
CA ALA A 285 16.87 2.98 14.41
C ALA A 285 16.72 1.48 14.13
N ALA A 286 15.57 1.06 13.59
CA ALA A 286 15.26 -0.35 13.34
C ALA A 286 15.97 -0.92 12.09
N VAL A 287 16.26 -0.05 11.12
CA VAL A 287 16.95 -0.36 9.87
C VAL A 287 18.08 0.66 9.67
N PRO A 288 19.21 0.50 10.37
CA PRO A 288 20.32 1.45 10.27
C PRO A 288 20.88 1.50 8.86
N GLU A 289 21.19 2.70 8.37
CA GLU A 289 21.94 2.88 7.13
C GLU A 289 23.42 2.57 7.34
N GLU A 290 24.08 2.04 6.31
CA GLU A 290 25.52 1.82 6.35
C GLU A 290 26.28 3.15 6.40
N PRO A 291 27.42 3.22 7.11
CA PRO A 291 28.23 4.44 7.17
C PRO A 291 28.67 4.89 5.77
N GLY A 292 28.27 6.10 5.36
CA GLY A 292 28.67 6.72 4.09
C GLY A 292 27.57 6.77 3.02
N ASP A 293 26.39 6.22 3.29
CA ASP A 293 25.29 6.11 2.31
C ASP A 293 24.48 7.41 2.07
N GLY A 294 24.81 8.50 2.76
CA GLY A 294 23.95 9.69 2.81
C GLY A 294 22.66 9.43 3.59
N ASP A 295 21.90 10.49 3.89
CA ASP A 295 20.68 10.42 4.70
C ASP A 295 19.51 9.93 3.83
N GLY A 296 19.51 8.64 3.46
CA GLY A 296 18.58 8.06 2.50
C GLY A 296 17.14 8.11 2.99
N TYR A 297 16.93 7.91 4.29
CA TYR A 297 15.62 8.11 4.92
C TYR A 297 15.16 9.58 4.84
N ALA A 298 16.03 10.55 5.10
CA ALA A 298 15.66 11.96 4.99
C ALA A 298 15.36 12.36 3.53
N ALA A 299 16.14 11.88 2.56
CA ALA A 299 15.86 12.14 1.14
C ALA A 299 14.52 11.53 0.70
N PHE A 300 14.20 10.34 1.20
CA PHE A 300 12.91 9.69 0.96
C PHE A 300 11.75 10.44 1.62
N GLU A 301 11.89 10.81 2.89
CA GLU A 301 10.91 11.63 3.63
C GLU A 301 10.67 12.96 2.91
N GLU A 302 11.74 13.67 2.53
CA GLU A 302 11.66 14.93 1.81
C GLU A 302 10.90 14.78 0.49
N THR A 303 11.24 13.78 -0.32
CA THR A 303 10.65 13.60 -1.66
C THR A 303 9.22 13.08 -1.59
N MET A 304 8.96 12.10 -0.72
CA MET A 304 7.68 11.39 -0.67
C MET A 304 6.67 12.01 0.30
N VAL A 305 7.09 12.93 1.17
CA VAL A 305 6.22 13.60 2.14
C VAL A 305 6.33 15.10 2.01
N THR A 306 7.47 15.69 2.36
CA THR A 306 7.60 17.16 2.51
C THR A 306 7.34 17.92 1.21
N SER A 307 7.97 17.51 0.12
CA SER A 307 7.79 18.14 -1.20
C SER A 307 6.36 17.98 -1.71
N ARG A 308 5.69 16.87 -1.39
CA ARG A 308 4.29 16.61 -1.74
C ARG A 308 3.32 17.44 -0.89
N ASN A 309 3.60 17.64 0.40
CA ASN A 309 2.77 18.46 1.30
C ASN A 309 2.52 19.86 0.75
N LYS A 310 3.54 20.48 0.15
CA LYS A 310 3.42 21.82 -0.44
C LYS A 310 2.36 21.86 -1.55
N ALA A 311 2.43 20.91 -2.49
CA ALA A 311 1.45 20.79 -3.58
C ALA A 311 0.07 20.39 -3.05
N MET A 312 0.00 19.44 -2.12
CA MET A 312 -1.25 19.01 -1.49
C MET A 312 -1.96 20.18 -0.80
N ALA A 313 -1.22 20.98 -0.03
CA ALA A 313 -1.77 22.14 0.66
C ALA A 313 -2.28 23.17 -0.36
N GLU A 314 -1.49 23.51 -1.38
CA GLU A 314 -1.89 24.44 -2.44
C GLU A 314 -3.20 24.01 -3.12
N HIS A 315 -3.34 22.74 -3.49
CA HIS A 315 -4.55 22.20 -4.11
C HIS A 315 -5.73 22.08 -3.13
N ALA A 316 -5.46 21.81 -1.85
CA ALA A 316 -6.51 21.68 -0.84
C ALA A 316 -7.13 23.04 -0.46
N LEU A 317 -6.35 24.13 -0.46
CA LEU A 317 -6.78 25.43 0.06
C LEU A 317 -8.05 26.00 -0.62
N PRO A 318 -8.19 25.98 -1.97
CA PRO A 318 -9.42 26.40 -2.64
C PRO A 318 -10.64 25.55 -2.26
N ILE A 319 -10.44 24.24 -2.02
CA ILE A 319 -11.51 23.30 -1.65
C ILE A 319 -11.92 23.56 -0.19
N LEU A 320 -10.93 23.63 0.71
CA LEU A 320 -11.13 23.95 2.13
C LEU A 320 -11.83 25.30 2.32
N GLY A 321 -11.56 26.28 1.43
CA GLY A 321 -12.19 27.60 1.47
C GLY A 321 -13.71 27.58 1.26
N GLN A 322 -14.26 26.49 0.72
CA GLN A 322 -15.71 26.28 0.59
C GLN A 322 -16.34 25.81 1.92
N GLY A 323 -15.52 25.30 2.86
CA GLY A 323 -15.95 24.75 4.15
C GLY A 323 -16.61 23.38 4.05
N ASN A 324 -16.86 22.76 5.21
CA ASN A 324 -17.52 21.46 5.34
C ASN A 324 -16.86 20.31 4.56
N VAL A 325 -15.52 20.27 4.60
CA VAL A 325 -14.68 19.25 3.93
C VAL A 325 -14.19 18.23 4.94
N PHE A 326 -14.19 16.95 4.56
CA PHE A 326 -13.40 15.91 5.22
C PHE A 326 -12.24 15.53 4.32
N MET A 327 -11.01 15.87 4.71
CA MET A 327 -9.79 15.56 3.99
C MET A 327 -9.11 14.35 4.63
N ALA A 328 -8.85 13.32 3.85
CA ALA A 328 -8.22 12.08 4.28
C ALA A 328 -6.97 11.80 3.43
N VAL A 329 -5.79 11.90 4.04
CA VAL A 329 -4.48 11.68 3.39
C VAL A 329 -3.59 10.87 4.32
N GLY A 330 -2.53 10.25 3.80
CA GLY A 330 -1.61 9.44 4.57
C GLY A 330 -1.10 10.18 5.82
N ALA A 331 -1.11 9.51 6.98
CA ALA A 331 -0.82 10.14 8.27
C ALA A 331 0.56 10.81 8.33
N LEU A 332 1.53 10.32 7.56
CA LEU A 332 2.87 10.92 7.47
C LEU A 332 2.87 12.35 6.91
N HIS A 333 1.83 12.76 6.20
CA HIS A 333 1.69 14.13 5.68
C HIS A 333 1.30 15.15 6.77
N LEU A 334 0.84 14.71 7.94
CA LEU A 334 0.31 15.59 8.98
C LEU A 334 1.39 16.29 9.84
N PRO A 335 2.35 15.57 10.45
CA PRO A 335 3.27 16.13 11.43
C PRO A 335 4.43 16.90 10.80
N GLY A 336 5.17 17.64 11.62
CA GLY A 336 6.37 18.37 11.21
C GLY A 336 6.11 19.86 10.95
N ALA A 337 7.20 20.64 10.87
CA ALA A 337 7.14 22.06 10.53
C ALA A 337 6.67 22.33 9.09
N GLU A 338 6.81 21.32 8.23
CA GLU A 338 6.35 21.28 6.83
C GLU A 338 5.24 20.23 6.64
N GLY A 339 4.56 19.86 7.74
CA GLY A 339 3.36 19.03 7.70
C GLY A 339 2.12 19.84 7.37
N LEU A 340 1.10 19.16 6.83
CA LEU A 340 -0.17 19.79 6.44
C LEU A 340 -0.85 20.55 7.59
N VAL A 341 -0.70 20.08 8.84
CA VAL A 341 -1.24 20.78 10.01
C VAL A 341 -0.65 22.18 10.14
N GLU A 342 0.66 22.31 9.98
CA GLU A 342 1.34 23.62 10.00
C GLU A 342 1.03 24.44 8.75
N ASP A 343 0.97 23.82 7.58
CA ASP A 343 0.70 24.54 6.34
C ASP A 343 -0.71 25.15 6.33
N PHE A 344 -1.71 24.46 6.88
CA PHE A 344 -3.04 25.03 7.05
C PHE A 344 -3.10 26.13 8.12
N ARG A 345 -2.29 26.04 9.20
CA ARG A 345 -2.14 27.14 10.15
C ARG A 345 -1.54 28.38 9.48
N LYS A 346 -0.48 28.22 8.68
CA LYS A 346 0.15 29.30 7.90
C LYS A 346 -0.84 29.92 6.90
N ALA A 347 -1.77 29.14 6.36
CA ALA A 347 -2.84 29.62 5.48
C ALA A 347 -4.03 30.30 6.20
N GLY A 348 -3.92 30.48 7.52
CA GLY A 348 -4.87 31.23 8.34
C GLY A 348 -6.06 30.42 8.86
N TYR A 349 -5.96 29.09 8.91
CA TYR A 349 -6.91 28.26 9.65
C TYR A 349 -6.49 28.14 11.12
N THR A 350 -7.46 28.13 12.03
CA THR A 350 -7.27 27.60 13.38
C THR A 350 -7.33 26.08 13.30
N VAL A 351 -6.23 25.41 13.61
CA VAL A 351 -6.12 23.95 13.50
C VAL A 351 -5.91 23.32 14.87
N THR A 352 -6.89 22.55 15.34
CA THR A 352 -6.90 21.90 16.65
C THR A 352 -7.03 20.38 16.49
N MET A 353 -6.38 19.61 17.36
CA MET A 353 -6.54 18.15 17.37
C MET A 353 -7.99 17.80 17.75
N ALA A 354 -8.57 16.83 17.04
CA ALA A 354 -9.94 16.36 17.22
C ALA A 354 -9.91 14.85 17.50
N ASP A 355 -9.65 14.50 18.77
CA ASP A 355 -9.67 13.16 19.42
C ASP A 355 -9.35 11.93 18.55
#